data_AF-A0A3E1EM73-F1
#
_entry.id   AF-A0A3E1EM73-F1
#
_cell.length_a   1.000
_cell.length_b   1.000
_cell.length_c   1.000
_cell.angle_alpha   90.00
_cell.angle_beta   90.00
_cell.angle_gamma   90.00
#
_symmetry.space_group_name_H-M   'P 1'
#
loop_
_entity.id
_entity.type
_entity.pdbx_description
1 polymer ?
#
loop_
_entity_poly.entity_id
_entity_poly.type
_entity_poly.pdbx_seq_one_letter_code
_entity_poly.pdbx_strand_id
1 'polypeptide(L)'
;MRCDANLSPAMMFSNPVRNTPRTQTVGAKLLARLRPARRDSGMASRAFTLLEIMIALAILALLVGLAVTNLDTIFGNAQGTTAKLFVSESIKLPLSSYRIAMGDYPSTAEGLQALITAPASKADSWHGPYFSDPKIPVDPWGETYVYKYPGVHNPKGYDIYSKGPDKQDGTADDIGNW
;
A
#
# COMPACT_ATOMS: atom_id res chain seq x y z
N MET A 1 6.62 -14.00 -61.03
CA MET A 1 6.64 -12.67 -60.40
C MET A 1 7.47 -12.73 -59.14
N ARG A 2 8.39 -11.78 -58.98
CA ARG A 2 9.20 -11.53 -57.78
C ARG A 2 8.32 -11.19 -56.59
N CYS A 3 8.81 -11.46 -55.37
CA CYS A 3 8.81 -10.49 -54.29
C CYS A 3 9.87 -10.88 -53.24
N ASP A 4 10.73 -9.91 -52.99
CA ASP A 4 11.88 -9.92 -52.09
C ASP A 4 11.46 -9.69 -50.61
N ALA A 5 12.17 -10.32 -49.68
CA ALA A 5 12.26 -9.94 -48.26
C ALA A 5 13.72 -10.23 -47.85
N ASN A 6 14.63 -9.28 -47.73
CA ASN A 6 14.75 -8.13 -46.83
C ASN A 6 15.09 -8.48 -45.37
N LEU A 7 16.10 -7.75 -44.87
CA LEU A 7 16.56 -7.51 -43.49
C LEU A 7 17.56 -8.45 -42.76
N SER A 8 18.82 -8.01 -42.87
CA SER A 8 19.74 -7.60 -41.79
C SER A 8 20.70 -8.62 -41.13
N PRO A 9 21.99 -8.26 -40.94
CA PRO A 9 23.04 -9.19 -40.52
C PRO A 9 23.33 -9.15 -39.02
N ALA A 10 23.70 -10.31 -38.49
CA ALA A 10 24.09 -10.55 -37.11
C ALA A 10 25.36 -9.76 -36.72
N MET A 11 25.26 -9.06 -35.59
CA MET A 11 26.41 -8.72 -34.75
C MET A 11 27.07 -10.00 -34.23
N MET A 12 28.40 -10.06 -34.22
CA MET A 12 29.20 -10.40 -33.03
C MET A 12 30.69 -10.39 -33.38
N PHE A 13 31.37 -9.31 -32.99
CA PHE A 13 32.83 -9.25 -32.92
C PHE A 13 33.28 -9.86 -31.60
N SER A 14 33.86 -11.05 -31.64
CA SER A 14 34.61 -11.66 -30.54
C SER A 14 36.07 -11.21 -30.59
N ASN A 15 36.53 -10.52 -29.55
CA ASN A 15 37.90 -10.04 -29.41
C ASN A 15 38.69 -10.94 -28.42
N PRO A 16 39.82 -11.56 -28.80
CA PRO A 16 40.65 -12.30 -27.86
C PRO A 16 41.88 -11.47 -27.46
N VAL A 17 42.04 -11.18 -26.16
CA VAL A 17 43.31 -10.65 -25.64
C VAL A 17 43.99 -11.67 -24.75
N ARG A 18 45.26 -11.87 -25.11
CA ARG A 18 46.19 -12.93 -24.75
C ARG A 18 46.86 -12.66 -23.40
N ASN A 19 47.13 -13.74 -22.65
CA ASN A 19 48.12 -13.80 -21.58
C ASN A 19 49.55 -13.64 -22.14
N THR A 20 50.43 -13.00 -21.37
CA THR A 20 51.88 -13.30 -21.35
C THR A 20 52.45 -13.10 -19.92
N PRO A 21 53.30 -14.01 -19.41
CA PRO A 21 54.03 -13.83 -18.15
C PRO A 21 55.55 -13.58 -18.32
N ARG A 22 56.17 -13.12 -17.22
CA ARG A 22 57.62 -13.01 -16.89
C ARG A 22 58.40 -11.92 -17.68
N THR A 23 59.33 -11.16 -17.10
CA THR A 23 60.49 -11.62 -16.32
C THR A 23 61.11 -10.47 -15.50
N GLN A 24 61.74 -10.81 -14.37
CA GLN A 24 62.55 -9.97 -13.48
C GLN A 24 63.80 -9.40 -14.17
N THR A 25 64.46 -8.38 -13.58
CA THR A 25 65.92 -8.32 -13.32
C THR A 25 66.35 -6.98 -12.67
N VAL A 26 66.82 -7.09 -11.42
CA VAL A 26 68.04 -6.50 -10.79
C VAL A 26 68.25 -4.97 -10.81
N GLY A 27 68.58 -4.42 -9.63
CA GLY A 27 69.40 -3.21 -9.55
C GLY A 27 69.24 -2.40 -8.27
N ALA A 28 70.02 -2.75 -7.25
CA ALA A 28 70.17 -1.96 -6.03
C ALA A 28 70.67 -0.53 -6.32
N LYS A 29 70.04 0.47 -5.68
CA LYS A 29 70.69 1.75 -5.33
C LYS A 29 69.94 2.45 -4.20
N LEU A 30 70.44 2.18 -2.98
CA LEU A 30 70.73 3.16 -1.94
C LEU A 30 70.34 4.61 -2.27
N LEU A 31 69.24 5.10 -1.68
CA LEU A 31 69.14 6.45 -1.11
C LEU A 31 68.03 6.46 -0.05
N ALA A 32 68.44 6.53 1.21
CA ALA A 32 67.63 7.06 2.30
C ALA A 32 67.18 8.50 1.97
N ARG A 33 66.12 8.97 2.67
CA ARG A 33 65.53 10.34 2.71
C ARG A 33 64.20 10.42 1.93
N LEU A 34 63.04 10.76 2.48
CA LEU A 34 62.59 11.21 3.80
C LEU A 34 61.16 10.65 3.95
N ARG A 35 60.85 9.99 5.07
CA ARG A 35 59.44 9.77 5.44
C ARG A 35 58.87 11.14 5.82
N PRO A 36 57.84 11.69 5.13
CA PRO A 36 57.13 12.81 5.69
C PRO A 36 56.49 12.34 6.99
N ALA A 37 56.85 12.97 8.10
CA ALA A 37 56.14 12.81 9.36
C ALA A 37 54.69 13.22 9.10
N ARG A 38 53.79 12.25 9.08
CA ARG A 38 52.34 12.49 9.09
C ARG A 38 52.09 13.25 10.39
N ARG A 39 51.81 14.55 10.29
CA ARG A 39 51.21 15.30 11.38
C ARG A 39 49.85 14.64 11.61
N ASP A 40 49.77 13.79 12.61
CA ASP A 40 48.50 13.50 13.25
C ASP A 40 48.04 14.81 13.85
N SER A 41 47.29 15.57 13.05
CA SER A 41 46.44 16.63 13.54
C SER A 41 45.47 15.94 14.48
N GLY A 42 45.83 15.90 15.77
CA GLY A 42 44.97 15.43 16.84
C GLY A 42 43.62 16.05 16.61
N MET A 43 42.69 15.21 16.17
CA MET A 43 41.34 15.58 15.81
C MET A 43 40.71 16.04 17.11
N ALA A 44 40.76 17.36 17.35
CA ALA A 44 40.33 17.97 18.60
C ALA A 44 38.94 17.44 18.90
N SER A 45 38.86 16.54 19.88
CA SER A 45 37.61 15.99 20.34
C SER A 45 36.92 17.15 21.04
N ARG A 46 36.13 17.90 20.27
CA ARG A 46 35.27 18.95 20.80
C ARG A 46 34.28 18.26 21.72
N ALA A 47 34.55 18.33 23.02
CA ALA A 47 33.60 17.92 24.03
C ALA A 47 32.33 18.78 23.84
N PHE A 48 31.18 18.12 23.69
CA PHE A 48 29.89 18.77 23.56
C PHE A 48 29.69 19.77 24.72
N THR A 49 29.27 20.98 24.40
CA THR A 49 28.95 21.97 25.44
C THR A 49 27.55 21.70 25.98
N LEU A 50 27.32 21.96 27.28
CA LEU A 50 25.97 21.81 27.87
C LEU A 50 24.94 22.69 27.15
N LEU A 51 25.35 23.87 26.72
CA LEU A 51 24.52 24.83 26.01
C LEU A 51 24.01 24.28 24.67
N GLU A 52 24.81 23.48 23.95
CA GLU A 52 24.44 22.89 22.67
C GLU A 52 23.30 21.87 22.82
N ILE A 53 23.36 21.04 23.87
CA ILE A 53 22.28 20.11 24.21
C ILE A 53 21.03 20.87 24.70
N MET A 54 21.19 21.97 25.45
CA MET A 54 20.05 22.78 25.89
C MET A 54 19.30 23.41 24.73
N ILE A 55 20.00 24.05 23.80
CA ILE A 55 19.38 24.67 22.63
C ILE A 55 18.73 23.60 21.74
N ALA A 56 19.39 22.46 21.53
CA ALA A 56 18.82 21.36 20.76
C ALA A 56 17.50 20.85 21.37
N LEU A 57 17.47 20.59 22.67
CA LEU A 57 16.25 20.13 23.36
C LEU A 57 15.15 21.20 23.35
N ALA A 58 15.50 22.48 23.49
CA ALA A 58 14.53 23.57 23.40
C ALA A 58 13.85 23.63 22.02
N ILE A 59 14.64 23.53 20.94
CA ILE A 59 14.10 23.51 19.57
C ILE A 59 13.27 22.24 19.35
N LEU A 60 13.72 21.07 19.84
CA LEU A 60 12.95 19.82 19.72
C LEU A 60 11.59 19.91 20.44
N ALA A 61 11.55 20.46 21.66
CA ALA A 61 10.30 20.66 22.39
C ALA A 61 9.32 21.59 21.66
N LEU A 62 9.84 22.68 21.07
CA LEU A 62 9.04 23.60 20.25
C LEU A 62 8.46 22.90 19.00
N LEU A 63 9.29 22.14 18.28
CA LEU A 63 8.86 21.42 17.08
C LEU A 63 7.81 20.36 17.39
N VAL A 64 8.00 19.57 18.45
CA VAL A 64 7.02 18.57 18.90
C VAL A 64 5.68 19.24 19.24
N GLY A 65 5.71 20.40 19.91
CA GLY A 65 4.49 21.16 20.22
C GLY A 65 3.69 21.59 19.00
N LEU A 66 4.34 21.91 17.87
CA LEU A 66 3.66 22.31 16.64
C LEU A 66 3.23 21.12 15.76
N ALA A 67 3.97 20.00 15.81
CA ALA A 67 3.77 18.87 14.91
C ALA A 67 2.49 18.05 15.15
N VAL A 68 1.89 18.11 16.34
CA VAL A 68 0.76 17.24 16.75
C VAL A 68 -0.61 17.72 16.25
N THR A 69 -0.72 18.94 15.74
CA THR A 69 -2.01 19.64 15.66
C THR A 69 -3.00 19.14 14.59
N ASN A 70 -2.60 18.28 13.63
CA ASN A 70 -3.43 18.02 12.42
C ASN A 70 -3.41 16.58 11.88
N LEU A 71 -3.03 15.56 12.65
CA LEU A 71 -3.00 14.19 12.13
C LEU A 71 -4.42 13.62 11.94
N ASP A 72 -5.31 13.85 12.90
CA ASP A 72 -6.61 13.18 12.95
C ASP A 72 -7.55 13.58 11.80
N THR A 73 -7.50 14.83 11.34
CA THR A 73 -8.38 15.34 10.28
C THR A 73 -8.01 14.81 8.89
N ILE A 74 -6.72 14.59 8.64
CA ILE A 74 -6.23 14.04 7.37
C ILE A 74 -6.63 12.56 7.26
N PHE A 75 -6.44 11.80 8.34
CA PHE A 75 -6.83 10.39 8.36
C PHE A 75 -8.35 10.21 8.35
N GLY A 76 -9.11 11.01 9.13
CA GLY A 76 -10.56 10.91 9.19
C GLY A 76 -11.27 11.13 7.84
N ASN A 77 -10.83 12.12 7.06
CA ASN A 77 -11.40 12.38 5.73
C ASN A 77 -11.10 11.26 4.73
N ALA A 78 -9.87 10.70 4.78
CA ALA A 78 -9.49 9.59 3.93
C ALA A 78 -10.28 8.31 4.29
N GLN A 79 -10.43 8.02 5.59
CA GLN A 79 -11.23 6.91 6.10
C GLN A 79 -12.69 7.03 5.64
N GLY A 80 -13.34 8.18 5.88
CA GLY A 80 -14.73 8.39 5.44
C GLY A 80 -14.90 8.22 3.93
N THR A 81 -13.95 8.70 3.14
CA THR A 81 -13.95 8.53 1.68
C THR A 81 -13.82 7.05 1.28
N THR A 82 -12.89 6.31 1.89
CA THR A 82 -12.73 4.86 1.63
C THR A 82 -14.00 4.09 1.99
N ALA A 83 -14.61 4.38 3.14
CA ALA A 83 -15.87 3.76 3.54
C ALA A 83 -16.98 4.05 2.54
N LYS A 84 -17.16 5.32 2.13
CA LYS A 84 -18.17 5.73 1.16
C LYS A 84 -17.96 5.06 -0.20
N LEU A 85 -16.73 5.02 -0.70
CA LEU A 85 -16.38 4.37 -1.97
C LEU A 85 -16.75 2.88 -1.98
N PHE A 86 -16.51 2.18 -0.87
CA PHE A 86 -16.85 0.78 -0.76
C PHE A 86 -18.37 0.55 -0.85
N VAL A 87 -19.15 1.30 -0.06
CA VAL A 87 -20.61 1.13 0.02
C VAL A 87 -21.35 1.64 -1.21
N SER A 88 -20.82 2.64 -1.93
CA SER A 88 -21.46 3.20 -3.12
C SER A 88 -21.00 2.55 -4.44
N GLU A 89 -19.71 2.23 -4.56
CA GLU A 89 -19.13 1.76 -5.83
C GLU A 89 -18.71 0.30 -5.77
N SER A 90 -17.84 -0.07 -4.83
CA SER A 90 -17.17 -1.39 -4.86
C SER A 90 -18.14 -2.55 -4.70
N ILE A 91 -19.12 -2.43 -3.81
CA ILE A 91 -20.08 -3.51 -3.53
C ILE A 91 -21.26 -3.56 -4.51
N LYS A 92 -21.51 -2.45 -5.21
CA LYS A 92 -22.69 -2.29 -6.06
C LYS A 92 -22.71 -3.28 -7.22
N LEU A 93 -21.57 -3.46 -7.89
CA LEU A 93 -21.45 -4.39 -9.01
C LEU A 93 -21.63 -5.86 -8.57
N PRO A 94 -20.91 -6.37 -7.55
CA PRO A 94 -21.13 -7.70 -6.97
C PRO A 94 -22.60 -7.99 -6.62
N LEU A 95 -23.26 -7.09 -5.88
CA LEU A 95 -24.65 -7.27 -5.48
C LEU A 95 -25.60 -7.26 -6.68
N SER A 96 -25.33 -6.42 -7.69
CA SER A 96 -26.14 -6.38 -8.90
C SER A 96 -25.96 -7.66 -9.74
N SER A 97 -24.74 -8.17 -9.88
CA SER A 97 -24.48 -9.44 -10.56
C SER A 97 -25.13 -10.62 -9.83
N TYR A 98 -25.08 -10.65 -8.49
CA TYR A 98 -25.79 -11.65 -7.70
C TYR A 98 -27.30 -11.60 -7.97
N ARG A 99 -27.89 -10.39 -7.98
CA ARG A 99 -29.32 -10.22 -8.29
C ARG A 99 -29.69 -10.68 -9.69
N ILE A 100 -28.84 -10.42 -10.69
CA ILE A 100 -29.08 -10.88 -12.07
C ILE A 100 -29.06 -12.41 -12.14
N ALA A 101 -28.16 -13.06 -11.41
CA ALA A 101 -28.01 -14.51 -11.44
C ALA A 101 -29.03 -15.27 -10.55
N MET A 102 -29.28 -14.79 -9.33
CA MET A 102 -30.19 -15.42 -8.37
C MET A 102 -31.63 -14.88 -8.42
N GLY A 103 -31.89 -13.85 -9.23
CA GLY A 103 -33.16 -13.12 -9.33
C GLY A 103 -33.42 -12.11 -8.21
N ASP A 104 -32.67 -12.18 -7.10
CA ASP A 104 -32.86 -11.32 -5.94
C ASP A 104 -31.54 -11.05 -5.19
N TYR A 105 -31.48 -10.02 -4.35
CA TYR A 105 -30.33 -9.76 -3.48
C TYR A 105 -30.20 -10.83 -2.38
N PRO A 106 -29.00 -11.00 -1.79
CA PRO A 106 -28.84 -11.86 -0.62
C PRO A 106 -29.75 -11.43 0.53
N SER A 107 -30.27 -12.38 1.30
CA SER A 107 -31.01 -12.05 2.51
C SER A 107 -30.07 -11.51 3.61
N THR A 108 -30.62 -10.79 4.59
CA THR A 108 -29.85 -10.29 5.73
C THR A 108 -29.16 -11.43 6.53
N ALA A 109 -29.76 -12.62 6.55
CA ALA A 109 -29.19 -13.80 7.23
C ALA A 109 -28.00 -14.40 6.46
N GLU A 110 -28.02 -14.35 5.13
CA GLU A 110 -26.90 -14.79 4.28
C GLU A 110 -25.79 -13.73 4.25
N GLY A 111 -26.17 -12.46 4.27
CA GLY A 111 -25.27 -11.31 4.29
C GLY A 111 -24.40 -11.18 3.03
N LEU A 112 -23.34 -10.40 3.14
CA LEU A 112 -22.37 -10.21 2.05
C LEU A 112 -21.55 -11.47 1.75
N GLN A 113 -21.58 -12.46 2.64
CA GLN A 113 -20.86 -13.72 2.47
C GLN A 113 -21.41 -14.55 1.30
N ALA A 114 -22.69 -14.36 0.93
CA ALA A 114 -23.30 -14.98 -0.25
C ALA A 114 -22.64 -14.57 -1.58
N LEU A 115 -21.88 -13.47 -1.57
CA LEU A 115 -21.14 -12.98 -2.73
C LEU A 115 -19.84 -13.77 -2.96
N ILE A 116 -19.31 -14.44 -1.94
CA ILE A 116 -18.05 -15.19 -2.01
C ILE A 116 -18.32 -16.68 -2.02
N THR A 117 -19.27 -17.13 -1.19
CA THR A 117 -19.61 -18.54 -1.00
C THR A 117 -21.08 -18.79 -1.28
N ALA A 118 -21.38 -19.90 -1.94
CA ALA A 118 -22.75 -20.30 -2.22
C ALA A 118 -23.58 -20.41 -0.93
N PRO A 119 -24.74 -19.73 -0.82
CA PRO A 119 -25.65 -19.91 0.31
C PRO A 119 -26.34 -21.28 0.23
N ALA A 120 -26.56 -21.91 1.38
CA ALA A 120 -27.17 -23.24 1.46
C ALA A 120 -28.55 -23.31 0.78
N SER A 121 -29.31 -22.21 0.82
CA SER A 121 -30.65 -22.11 0.23
C SER A 121 -30.67 -22.11 -1.30
N LYS A 122 -29.57 -21.72 -1.96
CA LYS A 122 -29.51 -21.53 -3.42
C LYS A 122 -28.26 -22.15 -4.05
N ALA A 123 -27.69 -23.17 -3.41
CA ALA A 123 -26.42 -23.78 -3.82
C ALA A 123 -26.43 -24.25 -5.29
N ASP A 124 -27.55 -24.83 -5.75
CA ASP A 124 -27.67 -25.37 -7.11
C ASP A 124 -27.73 -24.30 -8.21
N SER A 125 -28.22 -23.10 -7.88
CA SER A 125 -28.34 -21.99 -8.82
C SER A 125 -27.17 -21.02 -8.75
N TRP A 126 -26.26 -21.18 -7.78
CA TRP A 126 -25.14 -20.26 -7.57
C TRP A 126 -24.04 -20.46 -8.62
N HIS A 127 -23.68 -19.38 -9.31
CA HIS A 127 -22.84 -19.46 -10.52
C HIS A 127 -21.42 -18.90 -10.36
N GLY A 128 -21.01 -18.53 -9.15
CA GLY A 128 -19.63 -18.15 -8.86
C GLY A 128 -19.51 -17.07 -7.80
N PRO A 129 -18.27 -16.76 -7.38
CA PRO A 129 -18.02 -15.62 -6.53
C PRO A 129 -18.33 -14.34 -7.33
N TYR A 130 -19.25 -13.54 -6.82
CA TYR A 130 -19.61 -12.23 -7.34
C TYR A 130 -18.69 -11.12 -6.82
N PHE A 131 -17.88 -11.43 -5.79
CA PHE A 131 -16.87 -10.55 -5.23
C PHE A 131 -15.48 -11.03 -5.62
N SER A 132 -14.63 -10.13 -6.10
CA SER A 132 -13.30 -10.47 -6.61
C SER A 132 -12.35 -10.97 -5.51
N ASP A 133 -12.46 -10.41 -4.30
CA ASP A 133 -11.61 -10.79 -3.18
C ASP A 133 -12.21 -11.97 -2.41
N PRO A 134 -11.38 -12.85 -1.82
CA PRO A 134 -11.84 -14.01 -1.07
C PRO A 134 -12.46 -13.64 0.29
N LYS A 135 -12.44 -12.36 0.68
CA LYS A 135 -13.02 -11.84 1.91
C LYS A 135 -13.62 -10.46 1.67
N ILE A 136 -14.69 -10.16 2.38
CA ILE A 136 -15.23 -8.81 2.44
C ILE A 136 -14.27 -7.96 3.31
N PRO A 137 -13.79 -6.81 2.82
CA PRO A 137 -12.96 -5.92 3.63
C PRO A 137 -13.77 -5.36 4.81
N VAL A 138 -13.08 -5.11 5.92
CA VAL A 138 -13.63 -4.32 7.03
C VAL A 138 -13.54 -2.83 6.69
N ASP A 139 -14.33 -2.03 7.36
CA ASP A 139 -14.26 -0.58 7.24
C ASP A 139 -12.95 -0.03 7.84
N PRO A 140 -12.64 1.25 7.62
CA PRO A 140 -11.39 1.86 8.10
C PRO A 140 -11.25 1.95 9.62
N TRP A 141 -12.32 1.72 10.38
CA TRP A 141 -12.35 1.68 11.83
C TRP A 141 -12.31 0.24 12.38
N GLY A 142 -12.23 -0.75 11.50
CA GLY A 142 -12.11 -2.17 11.81
C GLY A 142 -13.45 -2.86 12.07
N GLU A 143 -14.57 -2.22 11.76
CA GLU A 143 -15.90 -2.81 11.87
C GLU A 143 -16.31 -3.48 10.55
N THR A 144 -17.11 -4.54 10.65
CA THR A 144 -17.75 -5.14 9.48
C THR A 144 -18.88 -4.25 8.98
N TYR A 145 -18.97 -4.06 7.67
CA TYR A 145 -20.10 -3.37 7.06
C TYR A 145 -21.43 -4.06 7.42
N VAL A 146 -22.42 -3.24 7.78
CA VAL A 146 -23.77 -3.71 8.08
C VAL A 146 -24.54 -3.78 6.77
N TYR A 147 -25.15 -4.93 6.49
CA TYR A 147 -25.96 -5.18 5.31
C TYR A 147 -27.39 -5.51 5.73
N LYS A 148 -28.39 -4.87 5.10
CA LYS A 148 -29.81 -5.11 5.34
C LYS A 148 -30.56 -5.21 4.00
N TYR A 149 -31.32 -6.29 3.87
CA TYR A 149 -32.23 -6.52 2.75
C TYR A 149 -33.52 -7.19 3.26
N PRO A 150 -34.72 -6.62 3.00
CA PRO A 150 -34.96 -5.34 2.32
C PRO A 150 -34.37 -4.13 3.09
N GLY A 151 -33.93 -3.10 2.35
CA GLY A 151 -33.35 -1.89 2.93
C GLY A 151 -34.37 -1.04 3.71
N VAL A 152 -33.90 -0.38 4.76
CA VAL A 152 -34.67 0.57 5.58
C VAL A 152 -34.71 1.94 4.89
N HIS A 153 -33.57 2.42 4.43
CA HIS A 153 -33.40 3.67 3.68
C HIS A 153 -33.72 3.48 2.20
N ASN A 154 -33.44 2.28 1.65
CA ASN A 154 -33.74 1.92 0.26
C ASN A 154 -34.80 0.80 0.18
N PRO A 155 -36.12 1.12 0.19
CA PRO A 155 -37.19 0.11 0.23
C PRO A 155 -37.23 -0.83 -0.98
N LYS A 156 -36.67 -0.42 -2.12
CA LYS A 156 -36.63 -1.18 -3.38
C LYS A 156 -35.30 -1.91 -3.61
N GLY A 157 -34.39 -1.83 -2.64
CA GLY A 157 -33.04 -2.35 -2.76
C GLY A 157 -32.50 -2.81 -1.42
N TYR A 158 -31.18 -2.74 -1.30
CA TYR A 158 -30.45 -3.07 -0.09
C TYR A 158 -29.91 -1.80 0.56
N ASP A 159 -29.69 -1.89 1.86
CA ASP A 159 -28.85 -0.94 2.58
C ASP A 159 -27.52 -1.60 2.92
N ILE A 160 -26.45 -0.86 2.72
CA ILE A 160 -25.13 -1.21 3.22
C ILE A 160 -24.45 0.04 3.76
N TYR A 161 -23.87 -0.07 4.95
CA TYR A 161 -23.24 1.05 5.63
C TYR A 161 -22.14 0.63 6.59
N SER A 162 -21.24 1.57 6.87
CA SER A 162 -20.27 1.50 7.97
C SER A 162 -20.83 2.27 9.15
N LYS A 163 -20.55 1.78 10.36
CA LYS A 163 -20.90 2.42 11.65
C LYS A 163 -20.08 3.69 11.94
N GLY A 164 -19.17 4.06 11.04
CA GLY A 164 -18.35 5.24 11.22
C GLY A 164 -17.31 5.14 12.36
N PRO A 165 -16.70 6.27 12.72
CA PRO A 165 -15.70 6.37 13.78
C PRO A 165 -16.18 5.92 15.17
N ASP A 166 -17.46 6.11 15.49
CA ASP A 166 -17.98 5.83 16.83
C ASP A 166 -18.35 4.35 17.06
N LYS A 167 -18.39 3.56 15.97
CA LYS A 167 -18.68 2.12 15.93
C LYS A 167 -20.08 1.76 16.44
N GLN A 168 -20.99 2.71 16.49
CA GLN A 168 -22.37 2.52 16.91
C GLN A 168 -23.29 2.51 15.70
N ASP A 169 -24.35 1.70 15.75
CA ASP A 169 -25.33 1.63 14.66
C ASP A 169 -26.46 2.65 14.93
N GLY A 170 -26.86 3.41 13.91
CA GLY A 170 -27.97 4.35 13.99
C GLY A 170 -27.57 5.76 14.44
N THR A 171 -26.29 6.10 14.34
CA THR A 171 -25.74 7.41 14.69
C THR A 171 -25.54 8.28 13.44
N ALA A 172 -25.30 9.58 13.63
CA ALA A 172 -25.22 10.52 12.52
C ALA A 172 -23.94 10.38 11.67
N ASP A 173 -22.96 9.63 12.16
CA ASP A 173 -21.70 9.31 11.48
C ASP A 173 -21.76 8.02 10.65
N ASP A 174 -22.91 7.34 10.60
CA ASP A 174 -23.15 6.21 9.71
C ASP A 174 -22.93 6.59 8.24
N ILE A 175 -22.06 5.83 7.56
CA ILE A 175 -21.73 6.06 6.15
C ILE A 175 -22.35 4.95 5.31
N GLY A 176 -23.51 5.23 4.73
CA GLY A 176 -24.23 4.27 3.91
C GLY A 176 -24.40 4.61 2.45
N ASN A 177 -25.10 3.73 1.73
CA ASN A 177 -25.40 3.82 0.31
C ASN A 177 -26.62 4.71 -0.03
N TRP A 178 -27.15 5.46 0.94
CA TRP A 178 -28.16 6.51 0.74
C TRP A 178 -27.52 7.88 0.45
#